data_AF-A0A974A0A7-F1
#
_entry.id   AF-A0A974A0A7-F1
#
_cell.length_a   1.000
_cell.length_b   1.000
_cell.length_c   1.000
_cell.angle_alpha   90.00
_cell.angle_beta   90.00
_cell.angle_gamma   90.00
#
_symmetry.space_group_name_H-M   'P 1'
#
loop_
_entity.id
_entity.type
_entity.pdbx_description
1 polymer ?
#
loop_
_entity_poly.entity_id
_entity_poly.type
_entity_poly.pdbx_seq_one_letter_code
_entity_poly.pdbx_strand_id
1 'polypeptide(L)'
;MDKHELDALFKGEGFARLVMAGGGVPRDVLSLFLEAMSQSEGEAVGKDEVRVLSRSNLERRIEELKQDSQIDEQNVLIAGIYVLREFCLAKKTNIFLIPEQLLQQDENWRTLFSRLVDYRIIHQAGSALTHKSQTGNFQAFAIDIGCYAHFRKMEARFNEIDVSKATAKDQMRSAPVLGLSDLQTLFKTVPENAEAVLKTIPEDD
;
A
#
# COMPACT_ATOMS: atom_id res chain seq x y z
N MET A 1 17.70 21.18 16.77
CA MET A 1 16.76 20.14 17.17
C MET A 1 17.56 18.99 17.74
N ASP A 2 17.47 18.78 19.05
CA ASP A 2 18.07 17.61 19.69
C ASP A 2 17.16 16.38 19.56
N LYS A 3 17.65 15.21 20.01
CA LYS A 3 16.89 13.96 19.90
C LYS A 3 15.57 14.00 20.70
N HIS A 4 15.57 14.69 21.85
CA HIS A 4 14.39 14.78 22.71
C HIS A 4 13.30 15.64 22.06
N GLU A 5 13.69 16.74 21.41
CA GLU A 5 12.77 17.58 20.62
C GLU A 5 12.17 16.80 19.45
N LEU A 6 12.93 15.93 18.78
CA LEU A 6 12.43 15.06 17.72
C LEU A 6 11.45 13.99 18.25
N ASP A 7 11.81 13.32 19.35
CA ASP A 7 10.98 12.28 19.96
C ASP A 7 9.64 12.86 20.45
N ALA A 8 9.61 14.12 20.87
CA ALA A 8 8.40 14.83 21.28
C ALA A 8 7.41 15.12 20.13
N LEU A 9 7.84 15.05 18.87
CA LEU A 9 6.96 15.23 17.70
C LEU A 9 6.06 14.00 17.47
N PHE A 10 6.34 12.89 18.14
CA PHE A 10 5.61 11.63 17.99
C PHE A 10 5.11 11.11 19.33
N LYS A 11 3.97 10.43 19.32
CA LYS A 11 3.45 9.69 20.49
C LYS A 11 3.31 8.20 20.17
N GLY A 12 3.76 7.35 21.09
CA GLY A 12 3.71 5.90 20.94
C GLY A 12 4.39 5.42 19.66
N GLU A 13 3.68 4.65 18.84
CA GLU A 13 4.18 4.08 17.58
C GLU A 13 3.98 5.00 16.35
N GLY A 14 3.69 6.30 16.56
CA GLY A 14 3.38 7.25 15.49
C GLY A 14 4.45 7.30 14.39
N PHE A 15 5.72 7.39 14.76
CA PHE A 15 6.82 7.41 13.78
C PHE A 15 6.92 6.11 12.98
N ALA A 16 6.84 4.96 13.65
CA ALA A 16 6.89 3.66 12.96
C ALA A 16 5.71 3.50 11.99
N ARG A 17 4.50 3.92 12.39
CA ARG A 17 3.33 3.91 11.52
C ARG A 17 3.49 4.84 10.32
N LEU A 18 4.10 6.01 10.51
CA LEU A 18 4.40 6.95 9.45
C LEU A 18 5.41 6.39 8.44
N VAL A 19 6.44 5.69 8.93
CA VAL A 19 7.41 4.98 8.08
C VAL A 19 6.71 3.94 7.21
N MET A 20 5.77 3.20 7.79
CA MET A 20 4.93 2.25 7.04
C MET A 20 4.04 2.92 6.00
N ALA A 21 3.45 4.07 6.34
CA ALA A 21 2.64 4.86 5.42
C ALA A 21 3.43 5.41 4.23
N GLY A 22 4.70 5.74 4.44
CA GLY A 22 5.62 6.14 3.38
C GLY A 22 6.32 4.99 2.67
N GLY A 23 5.92 3.73 2.92
CA GLY A 23 6.53 2.56 2.29
C GLY A 23 8.02 2.37 2.62
N GLY A 24 8.51 2.97 3.71
CA GLY A 24 9.93 3.01 4.05
C GLY A 24 10.76 3.99 3.21
N VAL A 25 10.14 4.78 2.33
CA VAL A 25 10.82 5.75 1.46
C VAL A 25 10.97 7.08 2.20
N PRO A 26 12.19 7.56 2.51
CA PRO A 26 12.39 8.74 3.35
C PRO A 26 11.68 10.01 2.87
N ARG A 27 11.61 10.22 1.55
CA ARG A 27 10.91 11.36 0.96
C ARG A 27 9.42 11.33 1.29
N ASP A 28 8.78 10.20 1.07
CA ASP A 28 7.34 10.05 1.30
C ASP A 28 7.01 10.14 2.79
N VAL A 29 7.86 9.58 3.66
CA VAL A 29 7.74 9.72 5.11
C VAL A 29 7.81 11.19 5.55
N LEU A 30 8.73 11.98 5.01
CA LEU A 30 8.84 13.41 5.32
C LEU A 30 7.64 14.20 4.80
N SER A 31 7.15 13.91 3.58
CA SER A 31 5.94 14.53 3.05
C SER A 31 4.73 14.25 3.92
N LEU A 32 4.54 13.00 4.33
CA LEU A 32 3.46 12.60 5.25
C LEU A 32 3.63 13.22 6.64
N PHE A 33 4.87 13.35 7.14
CA PHE A 33 5.14 14.00 8.42
C PHE A 33 4.67 15.46 8.42
N LEU A 34 5.05 16.23 7.39
CA LEU A 34 4.68 17.64 7.26
C LEU A 34 3.16 17.82 7.19
N GLU A 35 2.47 16.90 6.51
CA GLU A 35 1.02 16.89 6.43
C GLU A 35 0.36 16.49 7.77
N ALA A 36 0.91 15.50 8.47
CA ALA A 36 0.42 15.11 9.79
C ALA A 36 0.54 16.26 10.79
N MET A 37 1.69 16.95 10.81
CA MET A 37 1.95 18.08 11.70
C MET A 37 1.06 19.29 11.40
N SER A 38 0.70 19.52 10.13
CA SER A 38 -0.20 20.62 9.77
C SER A 38 -1.64 20.34 10.19
N GLN A 39 -2.07 19.07 10.17
CA GLN A 39 -3.40 18.64 10.63
C GLN A 39 -3.50 18.52 12.15
N SER A 40 -2.40 18.21 12.84
CA SER A 40 -2.38 18.09 14.30
C SER A 40 -2.21 19.42 15.03
N GLU A 41 -2.17 20.54 14.31
CA GLU A 41 -1.97 21.90 14.87
C GLU A 41 -0.75 22.00 15.81
N GLY A 42 0.30 21.22 15.55
CA GLY A 42 1.51 21.16 16.37
C GLY A 42 1.49 20.14 17.51
N GLU A 43 0.40 19.38 17.67
CA GLU A 43 0.37 18.23 18.57
C GLU A 43 1.19 17.05 18.04
N ALA A 44 1.69 16.22 18.97
CA ALA A 44 2.47 15.03 18.65
C ALA A 44 1.66 14.02 17.81
N VAL A 45 2.29 13.54 16.73
CA VAL A 45 1.69 12.61 15.77
C VAL A 45 1.70 11.19 16.31
N GLY A 46 0.53 10.58 16.45
CA GLY A 46 0.35 9.20 16.88
C GLY A 46 -0.17 8.28 15.78
N LYS A 47 -0.42 7.02 16.15
CA LYS A 47 -0.93 6.01 15.21
C LYS A 47 -2.29 6.36 14.60
N ASP A 48 -3.15 7.05 15.37
CA ASP A 48 -4.49 7.42 14.92
C ASP A 48 -4.46 8.58 13.94
N GLU A 49 -3.61 9.59 14.17
CA GLU A 49 -3.39 10.69 13.24
C GLU A 49 -2.84 10.16 11.90
N VAL A 50 -1.85 9.25 11.95
CA VAL A 50 -1.34 8.59 10.74
C VAL A 50 -2.43 7.80 10.03
N ARG A 51 -3.28 7.06 10.76
CA ARG A 51 -4.37 6.28 10.17
C ARG A 51 -5.40 7.15 9.44
N VAL A 52 -5.79 8.27 10.04
CA VAL A 52 -6.71 9.24 9.41
C VAL A 52 -6.07 9.85 8.18
N LEU A 53 -4.83 10.35 8.31
CA LEU A 53 -4.06 10.93 7.23
C LEU A 53 -3.93 9.99 6.03
N SER A 54 -3.54 8.74 6.28
CA SER A 54 -3.35 7.76 5.21
C SER A 54 -4.62 7.45 4.43
N ARG A 55 -5.78 7.45 5.10
CA ARG A 55 -7.06 7.31 4.42
C ARG A 55 -7.33 8.50 3.50
N SER A 56 -7.24 9.72 4.03
CA SER A 56 -7.43 10.93 3.24
C SER A 56 -6.46 11.00 2.07
N ASN A 57 -5.24 10.50 2.24
CA ASN A 57 -4.25 10.42 1.18
C ASN A 57 -4.57 9.40 0.11
N LEU A 58 -5.13 8.23 0.47
CA LEU A 58 -5.65 7.29 -0.54
C LEU A 58 -6.77 7.93 -1.36
N GLU A 59 -7.74 8.58 -0.70
CA GLU A 59 -8.86 9.24 -1.38
C GLU A 59 -8.38 10.35 -2.33
N ARG A 60 -7.39 11.15 -1.89
CA ARG A 60 -6.76 12.18 -2.71
C ARG A 60 -6.00 11.60 -3.89
N ARG A 61 -5.19 10.55 -3.68
CA ARG A 61 -4.42 9.88 -4.76
C ARG A 61 -5.35 9.27 -5.81
N ILE A 62 -6.50 8.72 -5.40
CA ILE A 62 -7.53 8.24 -6.34
C ILE A 62 -8.06 9.42 -7.17
N GLU A 63 -8.30 10.57 -6.56
CA GLU A 63 -8.80 11.74 -7.29
C GLU A 63 -7.74 12.36 -8.23
N GLU A 64 -6.49 12.49 -7.78
CA GLU A 64 -5.34 12.90 -8.60
C GLU A 64 -5.19 11.99 -9.82
N LEU A 65 -5.23 10.67 -9.61
CA LEU A 65 -5.16 9.69 -10.67
C LEU A 65 -6.28 9.87 -11.70
N LYS A 66 -7.51 10.17 -11.28
CA LYS A 66 -8.64 10.40 -12.18
C LYS A 66 -8.47 11.67 -13.01
N GLN A 67 -7.86 12.70 -12.43
CA GLN A 67 -7.61 13.97 -13.14
C GLN A 67 -6.47 13.82 -14.16
N ASP A 68 -5.50 12.96 -13.87
CA ASP A 68 -4.26 12.77 -14.65
C ASP A 68 -4.30 11.58 -15.64
N SER A 69 -5.45 10.91 -15.78
CA SER A 69 -5.61 9.75 -16.67
C SER A 69 -6.79 9.88 -17.63
N GLN A 70 -6.71 9.18 -18.76
CA GLN A 70 -7.85 9.01 -19.67
C GLN A 70 -8.87 8.03 -19.08
N ILE A 71 -10.13 8.08 -19.51
CA ILE A 71 -11.24 7.30 -18.91
C ILE A 71 -10.97 5.79 -18.91
N ASP A 72 -10.42 5.25 -20.00
CA ASP A 72 -10.07 3.84 -20.13
C ASP A 72 -8.96 3.43 -19.16
N GLU A 73 -7.92 4.27 -19.06
CA GLU A 73 -6.82 4.08 -18.11
C GLU A 73 -7.29 4.19 -16.65
N GLN A 74 -8.13 5.18 -16.35
CA GLN A 74 -8.73 5.41 -15.04
C GLN A 74 -9.45 4.15 -14.55
N ASN A 75 -10.27 3.53 -15.39
CA ASN A 75 -11.01 2.32 -15.04
C ASN A 75 -10.07 1.16 -14.70
N VAL A 76 -9.01 0.96 -15.48
CA VAL A 76 -8.01 -0.10 -15.24
C VAL A 76 -7.24 0.15 -13.95
N LEU A 77 -6.89 1.41 -13.67
CA LEU A 77 -6.18 1.79 -12.46
C LEU A 77 -7.05 1.57 -11.22
N ILE A 78 -8.30 2.06 -11.21
CA ILE A 78 -9.25 1.86 -10.11
C ILE A 78 -9.48 0.35 -9.87
N ALA A 79 -9.66 -0.42 -10.93
CA ALA A 79 -9.76 -1.87 -10.85
C ALA A 79 -8.49 -2.50 -10.24
N GLY A 80 -7.30 -2.03 -10.61
CA GLY A 80 -6.04 -2.45 -10.03
C GLY A 80 -5.95 -2.19 -8.53
N ILE A 81 -6.30 -0.97 -8.07
CA ILE A 81 -6.33 -0.63 -6.65
C ILE A 81 -7.25 -1.60 -5.88
N TYR A 82 -8.45 -1.82 -6.40
CA TYR A 82 -9.42 -2.75 -5.83
C TYR A 82 -8.85 -4.18 -5.73
N VAL A 83 -8.34 -4.72 -6.83
CA VAL A 83 -7.80 -6.09 -6.90
C VAL A 83 -6.66 -6.28 -5.90
N LEU A 84 -5.72 -5.33 -5.82
CA LEU A 84 -4.59 -5.43 -4.91
C LEU A 84 -5.03 -5.34 -3.45
N ARG A 85 -6.00 -4.46 -3.13
CA ARG A 85 -6.58 -4.36 -1.80
C ARG A 85 -7.25 -5.67 -1.40
N GLU A 86 -8.15 -6.18 -2.22
CA GLU A 86 -8.88 -7.42 -1.91
C GLU A 86 -7.94 -8.62 -1.78
N PHE A 87 -6.92 -8.71 -2.63
CA PHE A 87 -5.90 -9.75 -2.53
C PHE A 87 -5.15 -9.68 -1.20
N CYS A 88 -4.65 -8.49 -0.83
CA CYS A 88 -3.91 -8.27 0.41
C CYS A 88 -4.78 -8.53 1.66
N LEU A 89 -6.04 -8.09 1.64
CA LEU A 89 -7.00 -8.34 2.72
C LEU A 89 -7.31 -9.83 2.86
N ALA A 90 -7.57 -10.53 1.74
CA ALA A 90 -7.84 -11.96 1.74
C ALA A 90 -6.65 -12.79 2.23
N LYS A 91 -5.43 -12.41 1.83
CA LYS A 91 -4.18 -13.05 2.28
C LYS A 91 -3.70 -12.54 3.64
N LYS A 92 -4.36 -11.52 4.19
CA LYS A 92 -4.07 -10.91 5.50
C LYS A 92 -2.63 -10.41 5.62
N THR A 93 -2.12 -9.74 4.59
CA THR A 93 -0.77 -9.15 4.60
C THR A 93 -0.71 -7.92 3.69
N ASN A 94 0.21 -7.00 3.98
CA ASN A 94 0.45 -5.82 3.15
C ASN A 94 1.38 -6.09 1.97
N ILE A 95 2.05 -7.25 1.91
CA ILE A 95 3.01 -7.57 0.86
C ILE A 95 2.43 -8.59 -0.11
N PHE A 96 2.68 -8.37 -1.40
CA PHE A 96 2.48 -9.37 -2.43
C PHE A 96 3.70 -9.43 -3.37
N LEU A 97 3.85 -10.57 -4.04
CA LEU A 97 4.92 -10.82 -4.99
C LEU A 97 4.37 -10.92 -6.41
N ILE A 98 5.01 -10.27 -7.36
CA ILE A 98 4.73 -10.40 -8.80
C ILE A 98 5.92 -11.12 -9.46
N PRO A 99 5.70 -12.16 -10.27
CA PRO A 99 6.76 -12.75 -11.08
C PRO A 99 7.42 -11.70 -11.98
N GLU A 100 8.74 -11.54 -11.94
CA GLU A 100 9.42 -10.51 -12.76
C GLU A 100 9.17 -10.71 -14.26
N GLN A 101 9.09 -11.97 -14.69
CA GLN A 101 8.77 -12.32 -16.07
C GLN A 101 7.43 -11.74 -16.53
N LEU A 102 6.43 -11.65 -15.65
CA LEU A 102 5.13 -11.05 -15.97
C LEU A 102 5.29 -9.57 -16.32
N LEU A 103 6.04 -8.83 -15.50
CA LEU A 103 6.29 -7.40 -15.70
C LEU A 103 7.23 -7.12 -16.88
N GLN A 104 8.02 -8.10 -17.31
CA GLN A 104 8.92 -7.97 -18.46
C GLN A 104 8.20 -8.25 -19.79
N GLN A 105 7.29 -9.22 -19.80
CA GLN A 105 6.67 -9.73 -21.03
C GLN A 105 5.32 -9.09 -21.34
N ASP A 106 4.61 -8.57 -20.35
CA ASP A 106 3.30 -7.94 -20.53
C ASP A 106 3.36 -6.45 -20.21
N GLU A 107 3.30 -5.63 -21.26
CA GLU A 107 3.36 -4.18 -21.16
C GLU A 107 2.16 -3.58 -20.42
N ASN A 108 0.98 -4.21 -20.48
CA ASN A 108 -0.21 -3.70 -19.79
C ASN A 108 -0.04 -3.87 -18.29
N TRP A 109 0.42 -5.03 -17.83
CA TRP A 109 0.70 -5.25 -16.40
C TRP A 109 1.84 -4.37 -15.92
N ARG A 110 2.94 -4.27 -16.69
CA ARG A 110 4.06 -3.38 -16.35
C ARG A 110 3.60 -1.94 -16.16
N THR A 111 2.80 -1.42 -17.09
CA THR A 111 2.28 -0.06 -17.06
C THR A 111 1.36 0.14 -15.87
N LEU A 112 0.43 -0.80 -15.61
CA LEU A 112 -0.44 -0.74 -14.44
C LEU A 112 0.36 -0.64 -13.13
N PHE A 113 1.29 -1.57 -12.88
CA PHE A 113 2.08 -1.57 -11.65
C PHE A 113 2.97 -0.32 -11.52
N SER A 114 3.57 0.15 -12.62
CA SER A 114 4.35 1.39 -12.63
C SER A 114 3.49 2.59 -12.22
N ARG A 115 2.30 2.73 -12.81
CA ARG A 115 1.38 3.84 -12.51
C ARG A 115 0.89 3.77 -11.06
N LEU A 116 0.59 2.58 -10.55
CA LEU A 116 0.22 2.42 -9.13
C LEU A 116 1.36 2.77 -8.17
N VAL A 117 2.63 2.58 -8.56
CA VAL A 117 3.80 3.07 -7.81
C VAL A 117 3.89 4.60 -7.89
N ASP A 118 3.70 5.20 -9.08
CA ASP A 118 3.79 6.65 -9.28
C ASP A 118 2.77 7.41 -8.41
N TYR A 119 1.54 6.90 -8.34
CA TYR A 119 0.48 7.41 -7.47
C TYR A 119 0.61 6.96 -6.01
N ARG A 120 1.67 6.21 -5.66
CA ARG A 120 1.93 5.69 -4.30
C ARG A 120 0.77 4.85 -3.75
N ILE A 121 0.02 4.17 -4.61
CA ILE A 121 -0.97 3.18 -4.18
C ILE A 121 -0.27 1.91 -3.70
N ILE A 122 0.90 1.63 -4.28
CA ILE A 122 1.81 0.59 -3.84
C ILE A 122 3.24 1.13 -3.76
N HIS A 123 4.07 0.48 -2.95
CA HIS A 123 5.46 0.83 -2.73
C HIS A 123 6.35 -0.34 -3.13
N GLN A 124 7.44 -0.09 -3.86
CA GLN A 124 8.38 -1.14 -4.20
C GLN A 124 9.19 -1.55 -2.96
N ALA A 125 8.96 -2.78 -2.49
CA ALA A 125 9.53 -3.28 -1.23
C ALA A 125 10.75 -4.18 -1.45
N GLY A 126 10.92 -4.74 -2.65
CA GLY A 126 12.09 -5.54 -3.01
C GLY A 126 12.08 -5.98 -4.47
N SER A 127 13.26 -6.33 -4.99
CA SER A 127 13.45 -6.85 -6.34
C SER A 127 14.35 -8.09 -6.31
N ALA A 128 14.29 -8.90 -7.38
CA ALA A 128 15.06 -10.12 -7.55
C ALA A 128 14.95 -11.08 -6.34
N LEU A 129 13.77 -11.15 -5.73
CA LEU A 129 13.53 -12.04 -4.60
C LEU A 129 13.26 -13.45 -5.12
N THR A 130 13.79 -14.46 -4.43
CA THR A 130 13.37 -15.85 -4.62
C THR A 130 12.34 -16.23 -3.57
N HIS A 131 11.26 -16.89 -3.98
CA HIS A 131 10.20 -17.34 -3.07
C HIS A 131 10.58 -18.67 -2.41
N LYS A 132 10.19 -18.90 -1.15
CA LYS A 132 10.56 -20.12 -0.40
C LYS A 132 9.98 -21.40 -0.98
N SER A 133 8.86 -21.31 -1.72
CA SER A 133 8.13 -22.47 -2.25
C SER A 133 7.83 -22.40 -3.75
N GLN A 134 8.28 -21.37 -4.47
CA GLN A 134 8.00 -21.17 -5.90
C GLN A 134 9.27 -20.79 -6.63
N THR A 135 9.45 -21.31 -7.83
CA THR A 135 10.63 -21.04 -8.67
C THR A 135 10.49 -19.71 -9.41
N GLY A 136 11.61 -19.03 -9.63
CA GLY A 136 11.67 -17.76 -10.35
C GLY A 136 12.06 -16.59 -9.47
N ASN A 137 12.19 -15.43 -10.11
CA ASN A 137 12.44 -14.15 -9.44
C ASN A 137 11.15 -13.35 -9.35
N PHE A 138 11.00 -12.66 -8.24
CA PHE A 138 9.81 -11.91 -7.90
C PHE A 138 10.16 -10.48 -7.48
N GLN A 139 9.31 -9.55 -7.88
CA GLN A 139 9.27 -8.19 -7.37
C GLN A 139 8.27 -8.13 -6.21
N ALA A 140 8.69 -7.61 -5.07
CA ALA A 140 7.81 -7.39 -3.92
C ALA A 140 7.26 -5.97 -3.91
N PHE A 141 5.97 -5.87 -3.66
CA PHE A 141 5.28 -4.61 -3.45
C PHE A 141 4.57 -4.63 -2.10
N ALA A 142 4.57 -3.49 -1.42
CA ALA A 142 3.72 -3.22 -0.28
C ALA A 142 2.51 -2.41 -0.75
N ILE A 143 1.29 -2.83 -0.41
CA ILE A 143 0.12 -1.98 -0.61
C ILE A 143 0.14 -0.82 0.39
N ASP A 144 -0.27 0.37 -0.06
CA ASP A 144 -0.35 1.53 0.81
C ASP A 144 -1.25 1.26 2.03
N ILE A 145 -0.81 1.78 3.17
CA ILE A 145 -1.51 1.67 4.44
C ILE A 145 -2.95 2.19 4.39
N GLY A 146 -3.21 3.20 3.55
CA GLY A 146 -4.53 3.76 3.32
C GLY A 146 -5.52 2.72 2.81
N CYS A 147 -5.07 1.65 2.16
CA CYS A 147 -5.92 0.59 1.63
C CYS A 147 -6.47 -0.37 2.69
N TYR A 148 -5.90 -0.42 3.90
CA TYR A 148 -6.28 -1.43 4.91
C TYR A 148 -6.29 -0.93 6.36
N ALA A 149 -5.69 0.21 6.68
CA ALA A 149 -5.52 0.64 8.07
C ALA A 149 -6.81 1.01 8.80
N HIS A 150 -7.92 1.20 8.08
CA HIS A 150 -9.23 1.45 8.66
C HIS A 150 -10.03 0.18 9.00
N PHE A 151 -9.53 -1.01 8.65
CA PHE A 151 -10.18 -2.29 8.97
C PHE A 151 -9.87 -2.73 10.41
N ARG A 152 -10.63 -2.25 11.39
CA ARG A 152 -10.42 -2.56 12.82
C ARG A 152 -10.38 -4.06 13.15
N LYS A 153 -11.24 -4.88 12.51
CA LYS A 153 -11.27 -6.34 12.72
C LYS A 153 -9.98 -7.06 12.26
N MET A 154 -9.19 -6.40 11.43
CA MET A 154 -7.94 -6.93 10.90
C MET A 154 -6.74 -6.60 11.79
N GLU A 155 -6.85 -5.68 12.75
CA GLU A 155 -5.75 -5.25 13.63
C GLU A 155 -5.11 -6.43 14.40
N ALA A 156 -5.88 -7.49 14.68
CA ALA A 156 -5.37 -8.72 15.32
C ALA A 156 -5.06 -9.89 14.36
N ARG A 157 -5.36 -9.76 13.05
CA ARG A 157 -5.28 -10.88 12.08
C ARG A 157 -4.48 -10.56 10.82
N PHE A 158 -4.10 -9.31 10.61
CA PHE A 158 -3.31 -8.85 9.48
C PHE A 158 -1.83 -8.91 9.83
N ASN A 159 -1.10 -9.78 9.14
CA ASN A 159 0.34 -9.90 9.30
C ASN A 159 1.04 -8.83 8.46
N GLU A 160 1.19 -7.66 9.06
CA GLU A 160 1.89 -6.53 8.46
C GLU A 160 3.41 -6.75 8.53
N ILE A 161 4.05 -6.84 7.35
CA ILE A 161 5.50 -6.88 7.24
C ILE A 161 5.99 -5.43 7.25
N ASP A 162 6.76 -5.11 8.29
CA ASP A 162 7.42 -3.81 8.44
C ASP A 162 8.62 -3.71 7.49
N VAL A 163 8.44 -2.96 6.41
CA VAL A 163 9.44 -2.81 5.33
C VAL A 163 10.73 -2.12 5.78
N SER A 164 10.73 -1.45 6.94
CA SER A 164 11.91 -0.79 7.49
C SER A 164 12.83 -1.74 8.25
N LYS A 165 12.34 -2.93 8.64
CA LYS A 165 13.12 -3.89 9.43
C LYS A 165 14.08 -4.68 8.57
N ALA A 166 15.26 -4.98 9.12
CA ALA A 166 16.26 -5.83 8.46
C ALA A 166 15.73 -7.23 8.11
N THR A 167 14.75 -7.75 8.85
CA THR A 167 14.11 -9.06 8.63
C THR A 167 13.09 -9.05 7.48
N ALA A 168 12.67 -7.88 7.01
CA ALA A 168 11.57 -7.74 6.05
C ALA A 168 11.83 -8.55 4.78
N LYS A 169 13.06 -8.49 4.26
CA LYS A 169 13.45 -9.21 3.05
C LYS A 169 13.25 -10.72 3.17
N ASP A 170 13.56 -11.34 4.31
CA ASP A 170 13.31 -12.79 4.48
C ASP A 170 11.82 -13.11 4.61
N GLN A 171 11.07 -12.27 5.32
CA GLN A 171 9.62 -12.41 5.48
C GLN A 171 8.91 -12.35 4.12
N MET A 172 9.30 -11.39 3.26
CA MET A 172 8.76 -11.22 1.90
C MET A 172 8.95 -12.45 1.02
N ARG A 173 9.95 -13.29 1.26
CA ARG A 173 10.17 -14.54 0.49
C ARG A 173 9.07 -15.58 0.70
N SER A 174 8.19 -15.36 1.67
CA SER A 174 7.01 -16.20 1.96
C SER A 174 5.70 -15.47 1.68
N ALA A 175 5.77 -14.24 1.16
CA ALA A 175 4.60 -13.45 0.83
C ALA A 175 3.83 -14.08 -0.34
N PRO A 176 2.50 -13.92 -0.38
CA PRO A 176 1.67 -14.50 -1.43
C PRO A 176 2.07 -13.97 -2.80
N VAL A 177 2.18 -14.89 -3.76
CA VAL A 177 2.41 -14.56 -5.17
C VAL A 177 1.08 -14.25 -5.83
N LEU A 178 1.02 -13.10 -6.51
CA LEU A 178 -0.09 -12.68 -7.37
C LEU A 178 0.34 -12.91 -8.82
N GLY A 179 -0.02 -14.08 -9.37
CA GLY A 179 0.35 -14.48 -10.72
C GLY A 179 -0.62 -13.97 -11.79
N LEU A 180 -0.31 -14.23 -13.06
CA LEU A 180 -1.15 -13.83 -14.19
C LEU A 180 -2.57 -14.41 -14.08
N SER A 181 -2.71 -15.69 -13.71
CA SER A 181 -4.01 -16.35 -13.55
C SER A 181 -4.85 -15.72 -12.44
N ASP A 182 -4.20 -15.34 -11.34
CA ASP A 182 -4.86 -14.67 -10.21
C ASP A 182 -5.35 -13.30 -10.62
N LEU A 183 -4.49 -12.50 -11.28
CA LEU A 183 -4.85 -11.19 -11.82
C LEU A 183 -6.04 -11.28 -12.78
N GLN A 184 -5.97 -12.15 -13.79
CA GLN A 184 -7.06 -12.34 -14.74
C GLN A 184 -8.37 -12.79 -14.08
N THR A 185 -8.29 -13.54 -12.98
CA THR A 185 -9.47 -13.97 -12.23
C THR A 185 -10.04 -12.84 -11.39
N LEU A 186 -9.21 -12.13 -10.64
CA LEU A 186 -9.63 -11.05 -9.74
C LEU A 186 -10.16 -9.84 -10.53
N PHE A 187 -9.58 -9.52 -11.69
CA PHE A 187 -10.08 -8.44 -12.55
C PHE A 187 -11.50 -8.70 -13.06
N LYS A 188 -11.92 -9.96 -13.22
CA LYS A 188 -13.30 -10.32 -13.59
C LYS A 188 -14.30 -10.13 -12.44
N THR A 189 -13.81 -10.03 -11.21
CA THR A 189 -14.64 -9.85 -10.01
C THR A 189 -14.77 -8.40 -9.58
N VAL A 190 -14.12 -7.47 -10.30
CA VAL A 190 -14.19 -6.04 -10.00
C VAL A 190 -15.62 -5.55 -10.20
N PRO A 191 -16.26 -4.97 -9.18
CA PRO A 191 -17.62 -4.45 -9.33
C PRO A 191 -17.60 -3.12 -10.09
N GLU A 192 -18.70 -2.79 -10.78
CA GLU A 192 -18.83 -1.53 -11.53
C GLU A 192 -18.64 -0.29 -10.64
N ASN A 193 -18.98 -0.39 -9.36
CA ASN A 193 -18.84 0.68 -8.36
C ASN A 193 -17.53 0.60 -7.55
N ALA A 194 -16.46 0.00 -8.07
CA ALA A 194 -15.20 -0.21 -7.36
C ALA A 194 -14.64 1.05 -6.67
N GLU A 195 -14.74 2.23 -7.31
CA GLU A 195 -14.34 3.51 -6.70
C GLU A 195 -15.11 3.80 -5.40
N ALA A 196 -16.43 3.58 -5.39
CA ALA A 196 -17.25 3.78 -4.20
C ALA A 196 -16.85 2.80 -3.10
N VAL A 197 -16.62 1.53 -3.45
CA VAL A 197 -16.18 0.48 -2.51
C VAL A 197 -14.78 0.77 -1.94
N LEU A 198 -13.92 1.46 -2.69
CA LEU A 198 -12.61 1.92 -2.22
C LEU A 198 -12.72 3.05 -1.19
N LYS A 199 -13.78 3.86 -1.27
CA LYS A 199 -14.04 5.01 -0.38
C LYS A 199 -14.87 4.67 0.85
N THR A 200 -15.60 3.55 0.84
CA THR A 200 -16.41 3.13 1.98
C THR A 200 -15.57 2.55 3.10
N ILE A 201 -15.89 2.94 4.34
CA ILE A 201 -15.45 2.19 5.53
C ILE A 201 -16.30 0.92 5.56
N PRO A 202 -15.71 -0.28 5.68
CA PRO A 202 -16.50 -1.45 6.03
C PRO A 202 -17.17 -1.18 7.37
N GLU A 203 -18.51 -1.14 7.39
CA GLU A 203 -19.26 -1.03 8.63
C GLU A 203 -19.03 -2.29 9.48
N ASP A 204 -18.88 -2.09 10.78
CA ASP A 204 -18.60 -3.12 11.76
C ASP A 204 -19.83 -4.03 11.96
N ASP A 205 -20.03 -5.05 11.09
CA ASP A 205 -20.94 -6.19 11.34
C ASP A 205 -20.20 -7.37 11.99
#